data_AF-A0A6H5FV63-F1
#
_entry.id   AF-A0A6H5FV63-F1
#
_cell.length_a   1.000
_cell.length_b   1.000
_cell.length_c   1.000
_cell.angle_alpha   90.00
_cell.angle_beta   90.00
_cell.angle_gamma   90.00
#
_symmetry.space_group_name_H-M   'P 1'
#
loop_
_entity.id
_entity.type
_entity.pdbx_description
1 polymer ?
#
loop_
_entity_poly.entity_id
_entity_poly.type
_entity_poly.pdbx_seq_one_letter_code
_entity_poly.pdbx_strand_id
1 'polypeptide(L)'
;MVASNLKSSGDSFFERGEYSEAWRAYQRASDASRVNKALYSTAKDRAKRETEAKKLNCQGNEFFEQGNYSEARAKFNEAHETSQTARDRSAYLLRKTQTQAIVDTLSSLENTWSEAWKAENDGRDQEAAQLFQRVQDESDEAARAFSGVSKFRLYAALATLKIDGNDAFNQGLESQQKGVQLLREALNLRTRQNYETAHSNLEEARSCFTNAIAKFDEGSQNDERFASSIELVRELIEEVIRSIDLANREMQST
;
A
#
# COMPACT_ATOMS: atom_id res chain seq x y z
N MET A 1 17.92 -11.24 46.27
CA MET A 1 16.47 -11.00 46.30
C MET A 1 16.03 -9.89 45.33
N VAL A 2 16.75 -8.77 45.24
CA VAL A 2 16.37 -7.66 44.33
C VAL A 2 16.40 -8.05 42.84
N ALA A 3 17.46 -8.72 42.36
CA ALA A 3 17.60 -9.09 40.95
C ALA A 3 16.58 -10.17 40.49
N SER A 4 16.23 -11.13 41.36
CA SER A 4 15.24 -12.18 41.06
C SER A 4 13.83 -11.61 40.92
N ASN A 5 13.47 -10.62 41.75
CA ASN A 5 12.17 -9.95 41.66
C ASN A 5 12.07 -9.13 40.37
N LEU A 6 13.13 -8.39 40.02
CA LEU A 6 13.20 -7.64 38.76
C LEU A 6 13.09 -8.55 37.53
N LYS A 7 13.75 -9.72 37.55
CA LYS A 7 13.61 -10.72 36.48
C LYS A 7 12.17 -11.24 36.38
N SER A 8 11.53 -11.52 37.50
CA SER A 8 10.14 -12.01 37.52
C SER A 8 9.16 -10.97 36.98
N SER A 9 9.35 -9.69 37.31
CA SER A 9 8.61 -8.59 36.67
C SER A 9 8.88 -8.54 35.17
N GLY A 10 10.15 -8.70 34.75
CA GLY A 10 10.53 -8.76 33.34
C GLY A 10 9.83 -9.88 32.57
N ASP A 11 9.75 -11.08 33.14
CA ASP A 11 9.01 -12.20 32.55
C ASP A 11 7.52 -11.88 32.42
N SER A 12 6.93 -11.30 33.46
CA SER A 12 5.52 -10.89 33.45
C SER A 12 5.23 -9.85 32.36
N PHE A 13 6.12 -8.87 32.18
CA PHE A 13 6.04 -7.91 31.07
C PHE A 13 6.18 -8.61 29.71
N PHE A 14 7.13 -9.55 29.60
CA PHE A 14 7.40 -10.28 28.38
C PHE A 14 6.21 -11.12 27.93
N GLU A 15 5.57 -11.85 28.85
CA GLU A 15 4.38 -12.68 28.58
C GLU A 15 3.17 -11.86 28.10
N ARG A 16 3.08 -10.60 28.54
CA ARG A 16 2.04 -9.65 28.07
C ARG A 16 2.40 -8.96 26.75
N GLY A 17 3.60 -9.17 26.20
CA GLY A 17 4.07 -8.49 24.99
C GLY A 17 4.55 -7.04 25.23
N GLU A 18 4.80 -6.69 26.48
CA GLU A 18 5.35 -5.39 26.93
C GLU A 18 6.89 -5.45 26.90
N TYR A 19 7.45 -5.68 25.70
CA TYR A 19 8.87 -6.03 25.54
C TYR A 19 9.85 -4.91 25.94
N SER A 20 9.46 -3.65 25.79
CA SER A 20 10.26 -2.51 26.25
C SER A 20 10.38 -2.49 27.77
N GLU A 21 9.28 -2.75 28.48
CA GLU A 21 9.20 -2.83 29.93
C GLU A 21 9.97 -4.06 30.43
N ALA A 22 9.82 -5.20 29.75
CA ALA A 22 10.58 -6.42 30.01
C ALA A 22 12.09 -6.18 29.87
N TRP A 23 12.52 -5.53 28.78
CA TRP A 23 13.91 -5.18 28.55
C TRP A 23 14.48 -4.31 29.67
N ARG A 24 13.77 -3.27 30.09
CA ARG A 24 14.19 -2.39 31.20
C ARG A 24 14.29 -3.17 32.52
N ALA A 25 13.35 -4.08 32.79
CA ALA A 25 13.37 -4.91 33.99
C ALA A 25 14.55 -5.90 33.99
N TYR A 26 14.84 -6.55 32.86
CA TYR A 26 16.00 -7.44 32.71
C TYR A 26 17.34 -6.69 32.79
N GLN A 27 17.42 -5.49 32.22
CA GLN A 27 18.62 -4.64 32.35
C GLN A 27 18.89 -4.29 33.82
N ARG A 28 17.86 -3.85 34.57
CA ARG A 28 17.98 -3.59 36.01
C ARG A 28 18.35 -4.85 36.81
N ALA A 29 17.81 -6.02 36.44
CA ALA A 29 18.17 -7.29 37.08
C ALA A 29 19.64 -7.66 36.84
N SER A 30 20.15 -7.42 35.62
CA SER A 30 21.56 -7.61 35.25
C SER A 30 22.48 -6.70 36.07
N ASP A 31 22.14 -5.41 36.17
CA ASP A 31 22.94 -4.41 36.90
C ASP A 31 22.97 -4.69 38.40
N ALA A 32 21.87 -5.18 38.97
CA ALA A 32 21.75 -5.54 40.38
C ALA A 32 22.41 -6.88 40.75
N SER A 33 22.95 -7.64 39.77
CA SER A 33 23.44 -9.00 39.98
C SER A 33 24.95 -9.12 39.75
N ARG A 34 25.66 -9.73 40.72
CA ARG A 34 27.10 -10.03 40.61
C ARG A 34 27.40 -11.42 40.03
N VAL A 35 26.43 -12.34 40.05
CA VAL A 35 26.62 -13.78 39.76
C VAL A 35 25.80 -14.30 38.57
N ASN A 36 24.63 -13.73 38.29
CA ASN A 36 23.70 -14.23 37.26
C ASN A 36 23.59 -13.32 36.02
N LYS A 37 24.65 -12.59 35.69
CA LYS A 37 24.65 -11.61 34.58
C LYS A 37 24.31 -12.26 33.22
N ALA A 38 24.82 -13.46 32.96
CA ALA A 38 24.58 -14.17 31.70
C ALA A 38 23.07 -14.47 31.49
N LEU A 39 22.39 -14.98 32.52
CA LEU A 39 20.95 -15.28 32.46
C LEU A 39 20.13 -14.03 32.13
N TYR A 40 20.42 -12.91 32.80
CA TYR A 40 19.69 -11.66 32.59
C TYR A 40 20.05 -11.00 31.25
N SER A 41 21.28 -11.20 30.76
CA SER A 41 21.68 -10.76 29.41
C SER A 41 20.89 -11.50 28.32
N THR A 42 20.74 -12.82 28.41
CA THR A 42 19.94 -13.57 27.43
C THR A 42 18.47 -13.11 27.41
N ALA A 43 17.87 -12.91 28.57
CA ALA A 43 16.49 -12.41 28.67
C ALA A 43 16.36 -11.00 28.08
N LYS A 44 17.33 -10.13 28.36
CA LYS A 44 17.42 -8.79 27.79
C LYS A 44 17.54 -8.82 26.27
N ASP A 45 18.43 -9.63 25.72
CA ASP A 45 18.64 -9.72 24.27
C ASP A 45 17.38 -10.23 23.55
N ARG A 46 16.68 -11.18 24.15
CA ARG A 46 15.37 -11.65 23.68
C ARG A 46 14.33 -10.52 23.69
N ALA A 47 14.17 -9.81 24.80
CA ALA A 47 13.24 -8.68 24.89
C ALA A 47 13.57 -7.55 23.88
N LYS A 48 14.87 -7.30 23.63
CA LYS A 48 15.31 -6.35 22.62
C LYS A 48 14.91 -6.78 21.21
N ARG A 49 15.09 -8.06 20.85
CA ARG A 49 14.66 -8.60 19.55
C ARG A 49 13.16 -8.47 19.34
N GLU A 50 12.35 -8.81 20.35
CA GLU A 50 10.89 -8.67 20.22
C GLU A 50 10.43 -7.21 20.13
N THR A 51 11.14 -6.29 20.80
CA THR A 51 10.89 -4.85 20.64
C THR A 51 11.14 -4.41 19.20
N GLU A 52 12.22 -4.88 18.57
CA GLU A 52 12.51 -4.60 17.17
C GLU A 52 11.49 -5.23 16.22
N ALA A 53 11.10 -6.49 16.44
CA ALA A 53 10.07 -7.16 15.65
C ALA A 53 8.73 -6.40 15.70
N LYS A 54 8.34 -5.91 16.88
CA LYS A 54 7.12 -5.10 17.05
C LYS A 54 7.22 -3.77 16.29
N LYS A 55 8.38 -3.11 16.32
CA LYS A 55 8.64 -1.88 15.57
C LYS A 55 8.53 -2.11 14.05
N LEU A 56 9.15 -3.18 13.55
CA LEU A 56 9.05 -3.59 12.14
C LEU A 56 7.59 -3.84 11.74
N ASN A 57 6.82 -4.51 12.58
CA ASN A 57 5.38 -4.69 12.35
C ASN A 57 4.60 -3.36 12.32
N CYS A 58 4.92 -2.40 13.19
CA CYS A 58 4.31 -1.08 13.14
C CYS A 58 4.64 -0.36 11.82
N GLN A 59 5.89 -0.40 11.36
CA GLN A 59 6.27 0.14 10.04
C GLN A 59 5.50 -0.56 8.90
N GLY A 60 5.29 -1.87 9.00
CA GLY A 60 4.46 -2.62 8.05
C GLY A 60 3.01 -2.11 8.02
N ASN A 61 2.42 -1.80 9.18
CA ASN A 61 1.09 -1.20 9.24
C ASN A 61 1.07 0.21 8.63
N GLU A 62 2.08 1.05 8.92
CA GLU A 62 2.18 2.40 8.34
C GLU A 62 2.23 2.35 6.80
N PHE A 63 3.05 1.47 6.22
CA PHE A 63 3.08 1.27 4.77
C PHE A 63 1.76 0.71 4.23
N PHE A 64 1.11 -0.19 4.98
CA PHE A 64 -0.18 -0.76 4.58
C PHE A 64 -1.26 0.32 4.49
N GLU A 65 -1.35 1.19 5.50
CA GLU A 65 -2.30 2.31 5.54
C GLU A 65 -2.05 3.34 4.43
N GLN A 66 -0.79 3.50 4.01
CA GLN A 66 -0.41 4.33 2.86
C GLN A 66 -0.66 3.64 1.51
N GLY A 67 -1.15 2.40 1.48
CA GLY A 67 -1.37 1.64 0.25
C GLY A 67 -0.09 1.10 -0.43
N ASN A 68 1.04 1.13 0.29
CA ASN A 68 2.36 0.62 -0.10
C ASN A 68 2.51 -0.85 0.32
N TYR A 69 1.70 -1.72 -0.29
CA TYR A 69 1.55 -3.12 0.14
C TYR A 69 2.82 -3.97 -0.02
N SER A 70 3.67 -3.68 -1.02
CA SER A 70 4.93 -4.38 -1.22
C SER A 70 5.92 -4.13 -0.07
N GLU A 71 6.06 -2.87 0.33
CA GLU A 71 6.87 -2.42 1.47
C GLU A 71 6.31 -2.95 2.79
N ALA A 72 4.97 -2.88 2.95
CA ALA A 72 4.29 -3.45 4.11
C ALA A 72 4.58 -4.95 4.26
N ARG A 73 4.47 -5.73 3.17
CA ARG A 73 4.79 -7.15 3.15
C ARG A 73 6.23 -7.40 3.57
N ALA A 74 7.18 -6.63 3.04
CA ALA A 74 8.59 -6.75 3.40
C ALA A 74 8.81 -6.53 4.90
N LYS A 75 8.17 -5.52 5.49
CA LYS A 75 8.26 -5.23 6.93
C LYS A 75 7.60 -6.29 7.80
N PHE A 76 6.45 -6.83 7.41
CA PHE A 76 5.85 -7.98 8.12
C PHE A 76 6.73 -9.23 8.04
N ASN A 77 7.43 -9.44 6.92
CA ASN A 77 8.40 -10.53 6.79
C ASN A 77 9.62 -10.32 7.71
N GLU A 78 10.20 -9.11 7.73
CA GLU A 78 11.30 -8.77 8.64
C GLU A 78 10.89 -8.97 10.11
N ALA A 79 9.68 -8.56 10.49
CA ALA A 79 9.13 -8.77 11.83
C ALA A 79 8.98 -10.26 12.17
N HIS A 80 8.47 -11.07 11.22
CA HIS A 80 8.31 -12.51 11.37
C HIS A 80 9.66 -13.22 11.59
N GLU A 81 10.67 -12.88 10.80
CA GLU A 81 12.02 -13.48 10.92
C GLU A 81 12.76 -13.01 12.18
N THR A 82 12.46 -11.80 12.67
CA THR A 82 13.08 -11.24 13.88
C THR A 82 12.49 -11.83 15.16
N SER A 83 11.17 -12.11 15.17
CA SER A 83 10.48 -12.58 16.37
C SER A 83 10.83 -14.04 16.71
N GLN A 84 11.07 -14.28 17.99
CA GLN A 84 11.35 -15.58 18.57
C GLN A 84 10.17 -16.12 19.39
N THR A 85 9.10 -15.33 19.59
CA THR A 85 7.88 -15.82 20.21
C THR A 85 6.95 -16.43 19.17
N ALA A 86 6.42 -17.62 19.45
CA ALA A 86 5.50 -18.28 18.52
C ALA A 86 4.24 -17.42 18.26
N ARG A 87 3.73 -16.76 19.30
CA ARG A 87 2.54 -15.89 19.21
C ARG A 87 2.73 -14.77 18.21
N ASP A 88 3.74 -13.93 18.39
CA ASP A 88 3.92 -12.75 17.54
C ASP A 88 4.42 -13.15 16.15
N ARG A 89 5.30 -14.16 16.08
CA ARG A 89 5.75 -14.73 14.81
C ARG A 89 4.58 -15.21 13.94
N SER A 90 3.60 -15.89 14.53
CA SER A 90 2.37 -16.30 13.83
C SER A 90 1.50 -15.12 13.42
N ALA A 91 1.38 -14.08 14.27
CA ALA A 91 0.62 -12.88 13.93
C ALA A 91 1.26 -12.10 12.75
N TYR A 92 2.59 -11.97 12.73
CA TYR A 92 3.31 -11.31 11.64
C TYR A 92 3.27 -12.13 10.34
N LEU A 93 3.32 -13.47 10.43
CA LEU A 93 3.13 -14.34 9.27
C LEU A 93 1.75 -14.14 8.63
N LEU A 94 0.70 -14.07 9.46
CA LEU A 94 -0.65 -13.84 8.97
C LEU A 94 -0.74 -12.51 8.19
N ARG A 95 -0.21 -11.42 8.76
CA ARG A 95 -0.17 -10.11 8.09
C ARG A 95 0.62 -10.15 6.79
N LYS A 96 1.79 -10.80 6.78
CA LYS A 96 2.59 -11.02 5.57
C LYS A 96 1.77 -11.74 4.49
N THR A 97 1.11 -12.84 4.83
CA THR A 97 0.34 -13.65 3.87
C THR A 97 -0.88 -12.90 3.33
N GLN A 98 -1.60 -12.18 4.19
CA GLN A 98 -2.72 -11.34 3.76
C GLN A 98 -2.26 -10.22 2.82
N THR A 99 -1.15 -9.56 3.15
CA THR A 99 -0.59 -8.49 2.31
C THR A 99 -0.06 -9.05 0.98
N GLN A 100 0.52 -10.25 0.98
CA GLN A 100 0.94 -10.93 -0.24
C GLN A 100 -0.25 -11.19 -1.18
N ALA A 101 -1.37 -11.69 -0.65
CA ALA A 101 -2.57 -11.89 -1.46
C ALA A 101 -3.05 -10.59 -2.11
N ILE A 102 -3.02 -9.47 -1.36
CA ILE A 102 -3.35 -8.14 -1.90
C ILE A 102 -2.41 -7.74 -3.05
N VAL A 103 -1.09 -7.91 -2.86
CA VAL A 103 -0.08 -7.60 -3.88
C VAL A 103 -0.30 -8.43 -5.15
N ASP A 104 -0.56 -9.73 -5.01
CA ASP A 104 -0.77 -10.63 -6.13
C ASP A 104 -2.06 -10.29 -6.89
N THR A 105 -3.16 -10.04 -6.17
CA THR A 105 -4.43 -9.64 -6.79
C THR A 105 -4.30 -8.30 -7.51
N LEU A 106 -3.67 -7.29 -6.91
CA LEU A 106 -3.45 -5.99 -7.56
C LEU A 106 -2.60 -6.15 -8.82
N SER A 107 -1.53 -6.95 -8.76
CA SER A 107 -0.67 -7.21 -9.92
C SER A 107 -1.46 -7.91 -11.05
N SER A 108 -2.34 -8.86 -10.72
CA SER A 108 -3.23 -9.51 -11.69
C SER A 108 -4.15 -8.49 -12.36
N LEU A 109 -4.86 -7.68 -11.56
CA LEU A 109 -5.77 -6.64 -12.05
C LEU A 109 -5.05 -5.61 -12.93
N GLU A 110 -3.87 -5.16 -12.53
CA GLU A 110 -3.04 -4.22 -13.31
C GLU A 110 -2.67 -4.79 -14.68
N ASN A 111 -2.28 -6.07 -14.72
CA ASN A 111 -1.92 -6.75 -15.96
C ASN A 111 -3.15 -6.93 -16.86
N THR A 112 -4.26 -7.46 -16.32
CA THR A 112 -5.49 -7.69 -17.09
C THR A 112 -6.08 -6.37 -17.61
N TRP A 113 -6.07 -5.32 -16.80
CA TRP A 113 -6.46 -3.97 -17.23
C TRP A 113 -5.59 -3.47 -18.39
N SER A 114 -4.27 -3.63 -18.30
CA SER A 114 -3.35 -3.21 -19.36
C SER A 114 -3.55 -4.02 -20.65
N GLU A 115 -3.80 -5.32 -20.53
CA GLU A 115 -4.13 -6.19 -21.66
C GLU A 115 -5.46 -5.80 -22.32
N ALA A 116 -6.47 -5.43 -21.53
CA ALA A 116 -7.77 -4.97 -22.04
C ALA A 116 -7.64 -3.73 -22.92
N TRP A 117 -6.92 -2.72 -22.44
CA TRP A 117 -6.62 -1.51 -23.22
C TRP A 117 -5.80 -1.80 -24.48
N LYS A 118 -4.85 -2.73 -24.39
CA LYS A 118 -4.08 -3.12 -25.57
C LYS A 118 -4.99 -3.81 -26.60
N ALA A 119 -5.84 -4.73 -26.17
CA ALA A 119 -6.79 -5.40 -27.06
C ALA A 119 -7.73 -4.40 -27.74
N GLU A 120 -8.24 -3.42 -27.00
CA GLU A 120 -9.10 -2.37 -27.54
C GLU A 120 -8.37 -1.53 -28.59
N ASN A 121 -7.15 -1.07 -28.29
CA ASN A 121 -6.33 -0.29 -29.23
C ASN A 121 -5.93 -1.09 -30.48
N ASP A 122 -5.82 -2.41 -30.36
CA ASP A 122 -5.56 -3.34 -31.47
C ASP A 122 -6.83 -3.65 -32.30
N GLY A 123 -7.99 -3.10 -31.95
CA GLY A 123 -9.29 -3.38 -32.59
C GLY A 123 -9.84 -4.78 -32.27
N ARG A 124 -9.40 -5.38 -31.15
CA ARG A 124 -9.87 -6.68 -30.65
C ARG A 124 -10.97 -6.49 -29.61
N ASP A 125 -12.06 -5.85 -30.03
CA ASP A 125 -13.14 -5.35 -29.15
C ASP A 125 -13.75 -6.44 -28.26
N GLN A 126 -14.00 -7.64 -28.81
CA GLN A 126 -14.57 -8.75 -28.04
C GLN A 126 -13.63 -9.23 -26.92
N GLU A 127 -12.33 -9.27 -27.20
CA GLU A 127 -11.33 -9.65 -26.19
C GLU A 127 -11.19 -8.56 -25.13
N ALA A 128 -11.15 -7.29 -25.55
CA ALA A 128 -11.13 -6.16 -24.63
C ALA A 128 -12.32 -6.17 -23.66
N ALA A 129 -13.54 -6.39 -24.19
CA ALA A 129 -14.75 -6.47 -23.37
C ALA A 129 -14.68 -7.62 -22.34
N GLN A 130 -14.19 -8.80 -22.74
CA GLN A 130 -14.00 -9.92 -21.82
C GLN A 130 -12.97 -9.62 -20.73
N LEU A 131 -11.86 -8.95 -21.08
CA LEU A 131 -10.82 -8.58 -20.13
C LEU A 131 -11.32 -7.51 -19.15
N PHE A 132 -12.07 -6.49 -19.61
CA PHE A 132 -12.67 -5.50 -18.72
C PHE A 132 -13.70 -6.12 -17.77
N GLN A 133 -14.55 -7.03 -18.27
CA GLN A 133 -15.48 -7.77 -17.41
C GLN A 133 -14.74 -8.58 -16.34
N ARG A 134 -13.65 -9.23 -16.72
CA ARG A 134 -12.80 -9.96 -15.77
C ARG A 134 -12.20 -9.05 -14.71
N VAL A 135 -11.73 -7.85 -15.08
CA VAL A 135 -11.27 -6.85 -14.10
C VAL A 135 -12.39 -6.47 -13.14
N GLN A 136 -13.61 -6.24 -13.64
CA GLN A 136 -14.77 -5.91 -12.81
C GLN A 136 -15.05 -7.03 -11.80
N ASP A 137 -15.20 -8.28 -12.26
CA ASP A 137 -15.55 -9.42 -11.42
C ASP A 137 -14.48 -9.70 -10.35
N GLU A 138 -13.20 -9.74 -10.74
CA GLU A 138 -12.08 -10.00 -9.83
C GLU A 138 -11.91 -8.87 -8.81
N SER A 139 -12.09 -7.60 -9.23
CA SER A 139 -11.95 -6.46 -8.32
C SER A 139 -13.13 -6.34 -7.35
N ASP A 140 -14.34 -6.72 -7.76
CA ASP A 140 -15.52 -6.81 -6.90
C ASP A 140 -15.35 -7.89 -5.82
N GLU A 141 -14.89 -9.08 -6.22
CA GLU A 141 -14.58 -10.16 -5.28
C GLU A 141 -13.49 -9.72 -4.30
N ALA A 142 -12.41 -9.12 -4.80
CA ALA A 142 -11.33 -8.61 -3.98
C ALA A 142 -11.77 -7.49 -3.02
N ALA A 143 -12.65 -6.59 -3.46
CA ALA A 143 -13.20 -5.53 -2.61
C ALA A 143 -14.05 -6.10 -1.46
N ARG A 144 -14.75 -7.22 -1.67
CA ARG A 144 -15.48 -7.94 -0.61
C ARG A 144 -14.52 -8.66 0.34
N ALA A 145 -13.49 -9.30 -0.18
CA ALA A 145 -12.49 -10.03 0.61
C ALA A 145 -11.58 -9.10 1.42
N PHE A 146 -11.26 -7.92 0.88
CA PHE A 146 -10.32 -6.95 1.43
C PHE A 146 -10.95 -5.55 1.53
N SER A 147 -12.04 -5.43 2.30
CA SER A 147 -12.85 -4.20 2.39
C SER A 147 -12.09 -2.92 2.78
N GLY A 148 -10.95 -3.06 3.48
CA GLY A 148 -10.06 -1.95 3.82
C GLY A 148 -9.15 -1.46 2.69
N VAL A 149 -9.07 -2.16 1.56
CA VAL A 149 -8.19 -1.83 0.42
C VAL A 149 -8.98 -1.05 -0.63
N SER A 150 -8.88 0.28 -0.60
CA SER A 150 -9.59 1.18 -1.52
C SER A 150 -9.28 0.92 -2.99
N LYS A 151 -8.06 0.45 -3.32
CA LYS A 151 -7.64 0.17 -4.70
C LYS A 151 -8.52 -0.86 -5.41
N PHE A 152 -9.08 -1.86 -4.72
CA PHE A 152 -9.98 -2.83 -5.37
C PHE A 152 -11.31 -2.18 -5.77
N ARG A 153 -11.88 -1.34 -4.90
CA ARG A 153 -13.07 -0.55 -5.22
C ARG A 153 -12.82 0.41 -6.39
N LEU A 154 -11.62 0.98 -6.48
CA LEU A 154 -11.23 1.80 -7.63
C LEU A 154 -11.24 0.98 -8.92
N TYR A 155 -10.63 -0.20 -8.96
CA TYR A 155 -10.65 -1.05 -10.16
C TYR A 155 -12.07 -1.43 -10.57
N ALA A 156 -12.93 -1.78 -9.61
CA ALA A 156 -14.33 -2.08 -9.87
C ALA A 156 -15.08 -0.89 -10.48
N ALA A 157 -14.87 0.32 -9.93
CA ALA A 157 -15.44 1.56 -10.44
C ALA A 157 -14.97 1.88 -11.87
N LEU A 158 -13.65 1.78 -12.13
CA LEU A 158 -13.08 2.04 -13.45
C LEU A 158 -13.57 1.04 -14.50
N ALA A 159 -13.64 -0.25 -14.16
CA ALA A 159 -14.17 -1.27 -15.07
C ALA A 159 -15.66 -1.07 -15.35
N THR A 160 -16.45 -0.73 -14.34
CA THR A 160 -17.87 -0.39 -14.49
C THR A 160 -18.08 0.80 -15.42
N LEU A 161 -17.30 1.88 -15.23
CA LEU A 161 -17.33 3.05 -16.12
C LEU A 161 -16.91 2.70 -17.55
N LYS A 162 -15.99 1.74 -17.72
CA LYS A 162 -15.51 1.32 -19.05
C LYS A 162 -16.53 0.47 -19.80
N ILE A 163 -17.22 -0.43 -19.09
CA ILE A 163 -18.15 -1.41 -19.68
C ILE A 163 -19.50 -0.75 -19.98
N ASP A 164 -20.06 -0.04 -18.99
CA ASP A 164 -21.45 0.44 -19.03
C ASP A 164 -21.55 1.95 -19.24
N GLY A 165 -20.41 2.64 -19.24
CA GLY A 165 -20.34 4.08 -19.31
C GLY A 165 -20.60 4.67 -20.69
N ASN A 166 -20.72 6.00 -20.71
CA ASN A 166 -20.83 6.77 -21.94
C ASN A 166 -19.46 7.20 -22.49
N ASP A 167 -19.46 7.78 -23.69
CA ASP A 167 -18.24 8.21 -24.38
C ASP A 167 -17.40 9.21 -23.57
N ALA A 168 -18.02 10.06 -22.75
CA ALA A 168 -17.30 10.99 -21.89
C ALA A 168 -16.51 10.26 -20.80
N PHE A 169 -17.07 9.20 -20.20
CA PHE A 169 -16.32 8.35 -19.28
C PHE A 169 -15.14 7.65 -19.96
N ASN A 170 -15.31 7.16 -21.19
CA ASN A 170 -14.22 6.58 -21.97
C ASN A 170 -13.08 7.58 -22.20
N GLN A 171 -13.40 8.80 -22.62
CA GLN A 171 -12.40 9.89 -22.76
C GLN A 171 -11.72 10.22 -21.43
N GLY A 172 -12.46 10.17 -20.32
CA GLY A 172 -11.93 10.35 -18.97
C GLY A 172 -10.92 9.26 -18.60
N LEU A 173 -11.26 8.00 -18.87
CA LEU A 173 -10.39 6.84 -18.62
C LEU A 173 -9.12 6.88 -19.49
N GLU A 174 -9.24 7.22 -20.78
CA GLU A 174 -8.08 7.41 -21.67
C GLU A 174 -7.13 8.50 -21.15
N SER A 175 -7.70 9.63 -20.74
CA SER A 175 -6.94 10.74 -20.15
C SER A 175 -6.24 10.31 -18.86
N GLN A 176 -6.95 9.60 -17.98
CA GLN A 176 -6.38 9.06 -16.74
C GLN A 176 -5.23 8.08 -17.04
N GLN A 177 -5.40 7.16 -17.99
CA GLN A 177 -4.38 6.18 -18.35
C GLN A 177 -3.13 6.83 -18.93
N LYS A 178 -3.30 7.84 -19.80
CA LYS A 178 -2.19 8.66 -20.29
C LYS A 178 -1.46 9.35 -19.13
N GLY A 179 -2.20 9.91 -18.18
CA GLY A 179 -1.63 10.51 -16.97
C GLY A 179 -0.79 9.51 -16.15
N VAL A 180 -1.29 8.28 -15.95
CA VAL A 180 -0.55 7.20 -15.26
C VAL A 180 0.72 6.81 -16.01
N GLN A 181 0.68 6.73 -17.34
CA GLN A 181 1.88 6.44 -18.14
C GLN A 181 2.94 7.52 -17.96
N LEU A 182 2.55 8.80 -18.09
CA LEU A 182 3.45 9.94 -17.92
C LEU A 182 4.07 9.98 -16.51
N LEU A 183 3.30 9.65 -15.47
CA LEU A 183 3.81 9.52 -14.10
C LEU A 183 4.90 8.45 -13.99
N ARG A 184 4.65 7.26 -14.55
CA ARG A 184 5.63 6.16 -14.54
C ARG A 184 6.92 6.54 -15.26
N GLU A 185 6.79 7.21 -16.40
CA GLU A 185 7.93 7.73 -17.16
C GLU A 185 8.70 8.79 -16.38
N ALA A 186 8.00 9.74 -15.74
CA ALA A 186 8.61 10.77 -14.91
C ALA A 186 9.42 10.17 -13.74
N LEU A 187 8.87 9.17 -13.06
CA LEU A 187 9.57 8.46 -11.98
C LEU A 187 10.85 7.78 -12.48
N ASN A 188 10.78 7.11 -13.64
CA ASN A 188 11.96 6.50 -14.27
C ASN A 188 13.03 7.56 -14.63
N LEU A 189 12.62 8.67 -15.23
CA LEU A 189 13.52 9.78 -15.58
C LEU A 189 14.22 10.39 -14.34
N ARG A 190 13.51 10.51 -13.21
CA ARG A 190 14.11 10.96 -11.94
C ARG A 190 15.23 10.02 -11.46
N THR A 191 15.05 8.71 -11.58
CA THR A 191 16.12 7.75 -11.21
C THR A 191 17.37 7.89 -12.07
N ARG A 192 17.20 8.40 -13.30
CA ARG A 192 18.28 8.69 -14.25
C ARG A 192 18.79 10.14 -14.16
N GLN A 193 18.35 10.90 -13.15
CA GLN A 193 18.70 12.30 -12.93
C GLN A 193 18.30 13.24 -14.08
N ASN A 194 17.36 12.82 -14.94
CA ASN A 194 16.79 13.70 -15.97
C ASN A 194 15.59 14.46 -15.41
N TYR A 195 15.86 15.47 -14.59
CA TYR A 195 14.84 16.19 -13.83
C TYR A 195 13.97 17.12 -14.68
N GLU A 196 14.52 17.74 -15.73
CA GLU A 196 13.76 18.64 -16.61
C GLU A 196 12.67 17.88 -17.36
N THR A 197 13.02 16.76 -18.01
CA THR A 197 12.03 15.93 -18.70
C THR A 197 11.06 15.30 -17.71
N ALA A 198 11.54 14.88 -16.53
CA ALA A 198 10.65 14.36 -15.49
C ALA A 198 9.60 15.40 -15.06
N HIS A 199 10.00 16.65 -14.84
CA HIS A 199 9.09 17.73 -14.47
C HIS A 199 8.07 18.02 -15.58
N SER A 200 8.50 18.05 -16.84
CA SER A 200 7.59 18.19 -17.99
C SER A 200 6.53 17.07 -18.01
N ASN A 201 6.95 15.82 -17.80
CA ASN A 201 6.02 14.68 -17.76
C ASN A 201 5.06 14.76 -16.55
N LEU A 202 5.50 15.28 -15.40
CA LEU A 202 4.63 15.48 -14.24
C LEU A 202 3.55 16.53 -14.51
N GLU A 203 3.91 17.65 -15.15
CA GLU A 203 2.94 18.68 -15.54
C GLU A 203 1.94 18.17 -16.59
N GLU A 204 2.41 17.41 -17.58
CA GLU A 204 1.51 16.79 -18.55
C GLU A 204 0.59 15.76 -17.89
N ALA A 205 1.12 14.93 -16.97
CA ALA A 205 0.31 13.97 -16.22
C ALA A 205 -0.78 14.68 -15.40
N ARG A 206 -0.44 15.77 -14.71
CA ARG A 206 -1.38 16.61 -13.97
C ARG A 206 -2.50 17.15 -14.87
N SER A 207 -2.15 17.62 -16.07
CA SER A 207 -3.12 18.08 -17.07
C SER A 207 -4.05 16.94 -17.50
N CYS A 208 -3.51 15.75 -17.78
CA CYS A 208 -4.29 14.57 -18.13
C CYS A 208 -5.29 14.17 -17.02
N PHE A 209 -4.86 14.19 -15.76
CA PHE A 209 -5.74 13.92 -14.61
C PHE A 209 -6.83 14.97 -14.44
N THR A 210 -6.50 16.24 -14.66
CA THR A 210 -7.49 17.33 -14.62
C THR A 210 -8.54 17.15 -15.73
N ASN A 211 -8.10 16.80 -16.94
CA ASN A 211 -9.00 16.50 -18.05
C ASN A 211 -9.86 15.26 -17.77
N ALA A 212 -9.28 14.23 -17.14
CA ALA A 212 -10.03 13.04 -16.74
C ALA A 212 -11.20 13.39 -15.81
N ILE A 213 -10.96 14.21 -14.78
CA ILE A 213 -12.01 14.71 -13.89
C ILE A 213 -13.10 15.45 -14.68
N ALA A 214 -12.71 16.39 -15.55
CA ALA A 214 -13.68 17.15 -16.34
C ALA A 214 -14.56 16.25 -17.21
N LYS A 215 -14.00 15.17 -17.75
CA LYS A 215 -14.71 14.18 -18.57
C LYS A 215 -15.61 13.26 -17.76
N PHE A 216 -15.19 12.85 -16.57
CA PHE A 216 -16.09 12.17 -15.63
C PHE A 216 -17.25 13.08 -15.20
N ASP A 217 -17.02 14.38 -15.03
CA ASP A 217 -18.07 15.33 -14.67
C ASP A 217 -19.08 15.50 -15.80
N GLU A 218 -18.60 15.66 -17.03
CA GLU A 218 -19.42 15.73 -18.24
C GLU A 218 -20.29 14.46 -18.41
N GLY A 219 -19.69 13.27 -18.22
CA GLY A 219 -20.42 12.01 -18.31
C GLY A 219 -21.47 11.85 -17.20
N SER A 220 -21.19 12.36 -15.98
CA SER A 220 -22.08 12.25 -14.83
C SER A 220 -23.36 13.08 -14.95
N GLN A 221 -23.27 14.24 -15.61
CA GLN A 221 -24.42 15.14 -15.81
C GLN A 221 -25.55 14.48 -16.60
N ASN A 222 -25.21 13.46 -17.38
CA ASN A 222 -26.14 12.75 -18.25
C ASN A 222 -26.49 11.34 -17.73
N ASP A 223 -25.86 10.86 -16.64
CA ASP A 223 -26.05 9.51 -16.12
C ASP A 223 -25.69 9.37 -14.63
N GLU A 224 -26.69 9.53 -13.76
CA GLU A 224 -26.54 9.46 -12.30
C GLU A 224 -26.21 8.06 -11.78
N ARG A 225 -26.34 7.00 -12.60
CA ARG A 225 -26.07 5.60 -12.19
C ARG A 225 -24.64 5.41 -11.69
N PHE A 226 -23.72 6.26 -12.14
CA PHE A 226 -22.30 6.15 -11.85
C PHE A 226 -21.80 7.17 -10.82
N ALA A 227 -22.68 7.94 -10.18
CA ALA A 227 -22.29 9.02 -9.26
C ALA A 227 -21.29 8.56 -8.18
N SER A 228 -21.54 7.42 -7.52
CA SER A 228 -20.64 6.88 -6.50
C SER A 228 -19.28 6.42 -7.06
N SER A 229 -19.26 5.86 -8.26
CA SER A 229 -18.01 5.46 -8.95
C SER A 229 -17.17 6.69 -9.27
N ILE A 230 -17.82 7.77 -9.71
CA ILE A 230 -17.17 9.02 -10.10
C ILE A 230 -16.63 9.76 -8.88
N GLU A 231 -17.39 9.81 -7.79
CA GLU A 231 -16.92 10.38 -6.52
C GLU A 231 -15.63 9.68 -6.06
N LEU A 232 -15.61 8.35 -6.04
CA LEU A 232 -14.44 7.57 -5.67
C LEU A 232 -13.24 7.82 -6.60
N VAL A 233 -13.46 7.79 -7.92
CA VAL A 233 -12.40 8.02 -8.91
C VAL A 233 -11.85 9.45 -8.77
N ARG A 234 -12.71 10.44 -8.56
CA ARG A 234 -12.31 11.84 -8.36
C ARG A 234 -11.42 12.00 -7.14
N GLU A 235 -11.85 11.50 -5.98
CA GLU A 235 -11.09 11.63 -4.73
C GLU A 235 -9.63 11.14 -4.89
N LEU A 236 -9.48 10.01 -5.59
CA LEU A 236 -8.17 9.40 -5.85
C LEU A 236 -7.35 10.17 -6.88
N ILE A 237 -7.98 10.65 -7.97
CA ILE A 237 -7.27 11.49 -8.95
C ILE A 237 -6.82 12.80 -8.31
N GLU A 238 -7.63 13.41 -7.44
CA GLU A 238 -7.25 14.62 -6.71
C GLU A 238 -6.08 14.37 -5.75
N GLU A 239 -6.01 13.20 -5.10
CA GLU A 239 -4.87 12.81 -4.28
C GLU A 239 -3.59 12.68 -5.12
N VAL A 240 -3.70 12.11 -6.31
CA VAL A 240 -2.58 12.03 -7.26
C VAL A 240 -2.13 13.42 -7.70
N ILE A 241 -3.06 14.32 -8.05
CA ILE A 241 -2.74 15.71 -8.40
C ILE A 241 -2.03 16.42 -7.25
N ARG A 242 -2.54 16.29 -6.01
CA ARG A 242 -1.91 16.87 -4.81
C ARG A 242 -0.47 16.36 -4.62
N SER A 243 -0.24 15.08 -4.90
CA SER A 243 1.08 14.45 -4.80
C SER A 243 2.04 14.96 -5.88
N ILE A 244 1.55 15.16 -7.11
CA ILE A 244 2.33 15.79 -8.19
C ILE A 244 2.71 17.23 -7.82
N ASP A 245 1.75 18.02 -7.34
CA ASP A 245 1.97 19.40 -6.94
C ASP A 245 3.03 19.51 -5.82
N LEU A 246 3.00 18.59 -4.86
CA LEU A 246 4.02 18.52 -3.80
C LEU A 246 5.40 18.20 -4.38
N ALA A 247 5.51 17.18 -5.23
CA ALA A 247 6.76 16.79 -5.86
C ALA A 247 7.37 17.93 -6.72
N ASN A 248 6.52 18.69 -7.42
CA ASN A 248 6.97 19.84 -8.21
C ASN A 248 7.49 20.98 -7.34
N ARG A 249 6.89 21.25 -6.18
CA ARG A 249 7.40 22.26 -5.23
C ARG A 249 8.75 21.89 -4.66
N GLU A 250 8.96 20.62 -4.32
CA GLU A 250 10.26 20.14 -3.81
C GLU A 250 11.37 20.38 -4.83
N MET A 251 11.11 20.13 -6.12
CA MET A 251 12.10 20.35 -7.19
C MET A 251 12.46 21.82 -7.42
N GLN A 252 11.54 22.76 -7.16
CA GLN A 252 11.82 24.19 -7.27
C GLN A 252 12.64 24.73 -6.09
N SER A 253 12.75 23.97 -5.00
CA SER A 253 13.46 24.34 -3.77
C SER A 253 14.89 23.80 -3.66
N THR A 254 15.31 22.96 -4.61
CA THR A 254 16.64 22.33 -4.73
C THR A 254 17.43 22.91 -5.89
#